data_AF-A0A643CA22-F1
#
_entry.id   AF-A0A643CA22-F1
#
_cell.length_a   1.000
_cell.length_b   1.000
_cell.length_c   1.000
_cell.angle_alpha   90.00
_cell.angle_beta   90.00
_cell.angle_gamma   90.00
#
_symmetry.space_group_name_H-M   'P 1'
#
loop_
_entity.id
_entity.type
_entity.pdbx_description
1 polymer ?
#
loop_
_entity_poly.entity_id
_entity_poly.type
_entity_poly.pdbx_seq_one_letter_code
_entity_poly.pdbx_strand_id
1 'polypeptide(L)'
;MILPKKMKLLLFLASQMAVFVLFILLYSHNFNSLQMKEEPKPTYMHVLILSSWRSGSSFVGQLFGQHPDVFYLKEPAWHVWMTFTQSTAQRLHTAVRDLIRAVFLCDMSVFDAYMKPGPRKQSSLFQWEGSRALCSPPACNIFPRDQIIPQAHCKLLCDQEPFEVVEKACRTYSHVVLKEVRFFNLQVLYPLLRDPSLNLHIVHLVRDPRAVFRSREHTTRELMIDSQIVMQQHLQKLKKEDQPYYAMQVICQSQLEIYKAVQSLPKALRQRYLLVRYEDLVRDPLAQTARMYKYAGLKFLPQLQTWVHNITRGKGMGKHAFYTNARNALNVSQAWRWSLPYEKVSRLQKVCRNTMNLLGYHLVTSEQEQKNLSLNLLSTWSPYEQVYQEG
;
A
#
# COMPACT_ATOMS: atom_id res chain seq x y z
N MET A 1 24.66 -17.70 -82.42
CA MET A 1 25.35 -18.84 -81.77
C MET A 1 24.41 -19.50 -80.77
N ILE A 2 24.03 -20.75 -81.01
CA ILE A 2 23.13 -21.50 -80.11
C ILE A 2 23.96 -22.01 -78.94
N LEU A 3 23.73 -21.46 -77.74
CA LEU A 3 24.42 -21.86 -76.53
C LEU A 3 24.22 -23.38 -76.26
N PRO A 4 25.27 -24.17 -76.01
CA PRO A 4 25.15 -25.60 -75.75
C PRO A 4 24.18 -25.87 -74.59
N LYS A 5 23.35 -26.92 -74.68
CA LYS A 5 22.36 -27.28 -73.63
C LYS A 5 22.98 -27.36 -72.22
N LYS A 6 24.22 -27.88 -72.11
CA LYS A 6 24.96 -27.94 -70.84
C LYS A 6 25.30 -26.55 -70.27
N MET A 7 25.59 -25.58 -71.14
CA MET A 7 25.91 -24.21 -70.74
C MET A 7 24.66 -23.45 -70.26
N LYS A 8 23.49 -23.72 -70.86
CA LYS A 8 22.21 -23.19 -70.39
C LYS A 8 21.83 -23.74 -69.00
N LEU A 9 22.08 -25.02 -68.76
CA LEU A 9 21.83 -25.65 -67.46
C LEU A 9 22.76 -25.08 -66.36
N LEU A 10 24.04 -24.89 -66.67
CA LEU A 10 25.01 -24.26 -65.76
C LEU A 10 24.63 -22.81 -65.42
N LEU A 11 24.20 -22.02 -66.41
CA LEU A 11 23.72 -20.65 -66.19
C LEU A 11 22.46 -20.60 -65.34
N PHE A 12 21.54 -21.56 -65.54
CA PHE A 12 20.34 -21.67 -64.71
C PHE A 12 20.70 -22.00 -63.26
N LEU A 13 21.59 -22.99 -63.03
CA LEU A 13 22.03 -23.35 -61.68
C LEU A 13 22.78 -22.20 -60.99
N ALA A 14 23.65 -21.49 -61.71
CA ALA A 14 24.34 -20.32 -61.19
C ALA A 14 23.37 -19.20 -60.81
N SER A 15 22.32 -18.98 -61.62
CA SER A 15 21.26 -18.02 -61.31
C SER A 15 20.48 -18.41 -60.05
N GLN A 16 20.14 -19.69 -59.87
CA GLN A 16 19.42 -20.16 -58.68
C GLN A 16 20.28 -19.99 -57.41
N MET A 17 21.58 -20.29 -57.50
CA MET A 17 22.52 -20.08 -56.39
C MET A 17 22.68 -18.59 -56.04
N ALA A 18 22.76 -17.71 -57.05
CA ALA A 18 22.83 -16.27 -56.82
C ALA A 18 21.57 -15.74 -56.13
N VAL A 19 20.38 -16.18 -56.55
CA VAL A 19 19.11 -15.82 -55.90
C VAL A 19 19.06 -16.32 -54.46
N PHE A 20 19.51 -17.56 -54.20
CA PHE A 20 19.54 -18.12 -52.86
C PHE A 20 20.50 -17.37 -51.92
N VAL A 21 21.69 -17.00 -52.41
CA VAL A 21 22.64 -16.17 -51.66
C VAL A 21 22.07 -14.78 -51.40
N LEU A 22 21.43 -14.16 -52.39
CA LEU A 22 20.78 -12.85 -52.21
C LEU A 22 19.66 -12.93 -51.17
N PHE A 23 18.90 -14.01 -51.14
CA PHE A 23 17.85 -14.24 -50.15
C PHE A 23 18.43 -14.39 -48.74
N ILE A 24 19.54 -15.11 -48.57
CA ILE A 24 20.24 -15.22 -47.28
C ILE A 24 20.81 -13.87 -46.83
N LEU A 25 21.38 -13.09 -47.74
CA LEU A 25 21.92 -11.76 -47.43
C LEU A 25 20.81 -10.77 -47.06
N LEU A 26 19.67 -10.80 -47.77
CA LEU A 26 18.50 -9.99 -47.44
C LEU A 26 17.85 -10.43 -46.13
N TYR A 27 17.78 -11.74 -45.87
CA TYR A 27 17.21 -12.30 -44.64
C TYR A 27 18.08 -11.94 -43.43
N SER A 28 19.40 -12.09 -43.53
CA SER A 28 20.35 -11.71 -42.47
C SER A 28 20.38 -10.19 -42.22
N HIS A 29 20.26 -9.37 -43.27
CA HIS A 29 20.15 -7.92 -43.12
C HIS A 29 18.82 -7.49 -42.47
N ASN A 30 17.71 -8.17 -42.78
CA ASN A 30 16.42 -7.93 -42.09
C ASN A 30 16.47 -8.37 -40.62
N PHE A 31 17.16 -9.48 -40.31
CA PHE A 31 17.34 -9.97 -38.94
C PHE A 31 18.19 -9.01 -38.09
N ASN A 32 19.23 -8.39 -38.67
CA ASN A 32 20.03 -7.36 -38.00
C ASN A 32 19.29 -6.03 -37.83
N SER A 33 18.27 -5.71 -38.65
CA SER A 33 17.42 -4.53 -38.43
C SER A 33 16.32 -4.76 -37.39
N LEU A 34 15.98 -6.04 -37.13
CA LEU A 34 15.16 -6.52 -36.02
C LEU A 34 16.00 -6.76 -34.75
N GLN A 35 17.00 -5.92 -34.51
CA GLN A 35 17.48 -5.74 -33.16
C GLN A 35 16.34 -5.05 -32.41
N MET A 36 15.48 -5.87 -31.76
CA MET A 36 14.55 -5.39 -30.76
C MET A 36 15.35 -4.43 -29.88
N LYS A 37 14.98 -3.15 -29.87
CA LYS A 37 15.31 -2.30 -28.73
C LYS A 37 14.90 -3.14 -27.53
N GLU A 38 15.84 -3.50 -26.66
CA GLU A 38 15.49 -3.96 -25.33
C GLU A 38 14.50 -2.93 -24.80
N GLU A 39 13.21 -3.30 -24.74
CA GLU A 39 12.29 -2.53 -23.94
C GLU A 39 12.95 -2.48 -22.56
N PRO A 40 13.16 -1.29 -21.98
CA PRO A 40 13.73 -1.20 -20.65
C PRO A 40 12.91 -2.13 -19.77
N LYS A 41 13.58 -3.12 -19.12
CA LYS A 41 12.93 -4.05 -18.19
C LYS A 41 11.93 -3.25 -17.37
N PRO A 42 10.64 -3.63 -17.31
CA PRO A 42 9.66 -2.84 -16.59
C PRO A 42 10.20 -2.62 -15.17
N THR A 43 10.48 -1.36 -14.84
CA THR A 43 11.01 -1.01 -13.53
C THR A 43 9.91 -1.26 -12.52
N TYR A 44 9.94 -2.43 -11.88
CA TYR A 44 9.01 -2.81 -10.81
C TYR A 44 8.90 -1.67 -9.82
N MET A 45 7.71 -1.11 -9.66
CA MET A 45 7.48 -0.07 -8.67
C MET A 45 7.05 -0.71 -7.36
N HIS A 46 7.74 -0.33 -6.28
CA HIS A 46 7.44 -0.83 -4.95
C HIS A 46 6.82 0.30 -4.15
N VAL A 47 5.60 0.12 -3.65
CA VAL A 47 4.90 1.14 -2.88
C VAL A 47 4.60 0.62 -1.47
N LEU A 48 5.09 1.32 -0.45
CA LEU A 48 4.71 1.09 0.93
C LEU A 48 3.65 2.10 1.35
N ILE A 49 2.42 1.64 1.60
CA ILE A 49 1.40 2.44 2.26
C ILE A 49 1.68 2.37 3.76
N LEU A 50 2.41 3.36 4.27
CA LEU A 50 2.80 3.49 5.67
C LEU A 50 1.70 4.22 6.45
N SER A 51 1.33 3.73 7.62
CA SER A 51 0.30 4.34 8.45
C SER A 51 0.41 3.85 9.90
N SER A 52 -0.43 4.36 10.80
CA SER A 52 -0.79 3.68 12.06
C SER A 52 -2.15 2.98 11.94
N TRP A 53 -2.49 2.09 12.87
CA TRP A 53 -3.81 1.45 12.92
C TRP A 53 -4.93 2.50 12.98
N ARG A 54 -6.02 2.20 12.28
CA ARG A 54 -7.26 3.01 12.26
C ARG A 54 -7.14 4.38 11.58
N SER A 55 -6.04 4.67 10.90
CA SER A 55 -5.85 5.92 10.14
C SER A 55 -6.46 5.90 8.73
N GLY A 56 -7.23 4.86 8.37
CA GLY A 56 -7.90 4.76 7.07
C GLY A 56 -7.10 4.05 5.98
N SER A 57 -5.95 3.47 6.33
CA SER A 57 -5.05 2.81 5.37
C SER A 57 -5.66 1.58 4.68
N SER A 58 -6.70 0.96 5.25
CA SER A 58 -7.45 -0.11 4.56
C SER A 58 -8.21 0.41 3.35
N PHE A 59 -8.67 1.67 3.39
CA PHE A 59 -9.28 2.30 2.21
C PHE A 59 -8.22 2.62 1.17
N VAL A 60 -7.11 3.26 1.56
CA VAL A 60 -5.98 3.53 0.64
C VAL A 60 -5.42 2.26 0.04
N GLY A 61 -5.26 1.20 0.83
CA GLY A 61 -4.84 -0.12 0.34
C GLY A 61 -5.78 -0.68 -0.74
N GLN A 62 -7.10 -0.47 -0.61
CA GLN A 62 -8.05 -0.86 -1.66
C GLN A 62 -8.01 0.07 -2.88
N LEU A 63 -7.70 1.35 -2.72
CA LEU A 63 -7.46 2.23 -3.88
C LEU A 63 -6.38 1.63 -4.78
N PHE A 64 -5.27 1.13 -4.22
CA PHE A 64 -4.23 0.46 -5.01
C PHE A 64 -4.62 -0.98 -5.41
N GLY A 65 -5.15 -1.76 -4.46
CA GLY A 65 -5.38 -3.19 -4.64
C GLY A 65 -6.44 -3.55 -5.68
N GLN A 66 -7.26 -2.60 -6.12
CA GLN A 66 -8.22 -2.80 -7.23
C GLN A 66 -7.63 -2.49 -8.61
N HIS A 67 -6.43 -1.92 -8.70
CA HIS A 67 -5.81 -1.58 -9.98
C HIS A 67 -5.32 -2.85 -10.72
N PRO A 68 -5.53 -3.00 -12.04
CA PRO A 68 -5.15 -4.19 -12.81
C PRO A 68 -3.64 -4.47 -12.84
N ASP A 69 -2.80 -3.45 -12.66
CA ASP A 69 -1.34 -3.57 -12.68
C ASP A 69 -0.67 -3.75 -11.30
N VAL A 70 -1.48 -3.87 -10.23
CA VAL A 70 -1.00 -3.92 -8.84
C VAL A 70 -1.16 -5.30 -8.23
N PHE A 71 -0.06 -5.85 -7.70
CA PHE A 71 -0.07 -6.86 -6.67
C PHE A 71 -0.10 -6.19 -5.29
N TYR A 72 -1.17 -6.41 -4.53
CA TYR A 72 -1.36 -5.79 -3.21
C TYR A 72 -1.33 -6.83 -2.10
N LEU A 73 -0.66 -6.55 -0.97
CA LEU A 73 -0.84 -7.30 0.28
C LEU A 73 -1.13 -6.36 1.44
N LYS A 74 -2.08 -6.79 2.28
CA LYS A 74 -2.48 -6.07 3.48
C LYS A 74 -1.73 -6.63 4.68
N GLU A 75 -0.85 -5.81 5.26
CA GLU A 75 -0.17 -6.07 6.53
C GLU A 75 0.57 -7.42 6.61
N PRO A 76 1.43 -7.79 5.64
CA PRO A 76 2.26 -9.00 5.74
C PRO A 76 3.07 -9.10 7.05
N ALA A 77 3.49 -7.97 7.65
CA ALA A 77 4.16 -7.94 8.96
C ALA A 77 3.30 -8.40 10.15
N TRP A 78 1.99 -8.57 9.94
CA TRP A 78 1.09 -9.18 10.93
C TRP A 78 1.61 -10.54 11.38
N HIS A 79 2.14 -11.35 10.45
CA HIS A 79 2.67 -12.68 10.76
C HIS A 79 3.80 -12.62 11.76
N VAL A 80 4.79 -11.74 11.55
CA VAL A 80 5.90 -11.53 12.50
C VAL A 80 5.38 -11.18 13.90
N TRP A 81 4.41 -10.26 13.99
CA TRP A 81 3.88 -9.82 15.28
C TRP A 81 3.06 -10.89 15.99
N MET A 82 2.34 -11.73 15.24
CA MET A 82 1.58 -12.84 15.83
C MET A 82 2.45 -14.03 16.21
N THR A 83 3.61 -14.22 15.57
CA THR A 83 4.61 -15.21 16.00
C THR A 83 5.24 -14.80 17.33
N PHE A 84 5.51 -13.51 17.54
CA PHE A 84 6.27 -12.99 18.68
C PHE A 84 5.44 -12.05 19.57
N THR A 85 4.30 -12.53 20.08
CA THR A 85 3.34 -11.72 20.85
C THR A 85 3.88 -11.12 22.16
N GLN A 86 4.94 -11.71 22.72
CA GLN A 86 5.60 -11.24 23.95
C GLN A 86 6.79 -10.31 23.69
N SER A 87 7.04 -9.95 22.42
CA SER A 87 8.12 -9.05 22.03
C SER A 87 7.70 -7.58 22.11
N THR A 88 8.61 -6.68 21.75
CA THR A 88 8.35 -5.25 21.63
C THR A 88 8.42 -4.83 20.17
N ALA A 89 7.69 -3.77 19.80
CA ALA A 89 7.73 -3.24 18.44
C ALA A 89 9.18 -3.00 17.96
N GLN A 90 10.04 -2.43 18.83
CA GLN A 90 11.45 -2.17 18.53
C GLN A 90 12.26 -3.43 18.22
N ARG A 91 12.06 -4.52 18.98
CA ARG A 91 12.75 -5.79 18.76
C ARG A 91 12.33 -6.47 17.46
N LEU A 92 11.09 -6.24 17.02
CA LEU A 92 10.56 -6.82 15.79
C LEU A 92 10.93 -6.03 14.52
N HIS A 93 11.50 -4.84 14.63
CA HIS A 93 11.79 -3.97 13.49
C HIS A 93 12.62 -4.65 12.39
N THR A 94 13.68 -5.37 12.75
CA THR A 94 14.55 -6.06 11.79
C THR A 94 13.80 -7.17 11.05
N ALA A 95 13.13 -8.06 11.78
CA ALA A 95 12.33 -9.14 11.19
C ALA A 95 11.22 -8.61 10.27
N VAL A 96 10.53 -7.55 10.69
CA VAL A 96 9.50 -6.89 9.88
C VAL A 96 10.11 -6.26 8.62
N ARG A 97 11.22 -5.54 8.72
CA ARG A 97 11.91 -4.94 7.56
C ARG A 97 12.33 -6.00 6.56
N ASP A 98 12.93 -7.08 7.02
CA ASP A 98 13.48 -8.14 6.16
C ASP A 98 12.36 -8.93 5.47
N LEU A 99 11.25 -9.20 6.18
CA LEU A 99 10.04 -9.75 5.57
C LEU A 99 9.45 -8.83 4.49
N ILE A 100 9.33 -7.53 4.77
CA ILE A 100 8.82 -6.56 3.79
C ILE A 100 9.70 -6.49 2.55
N ARG A 101 11.04 -6.51 2.73
CA ARG A 101 11.98 -6.55 1.62
C ARG A 101 11.79 -7.79 0.74
N ALA A 102 11.71 -8.97 1.34
CA ALA A 102 11.53 -10.22 0.61
C ALA A 102 10.21 -10.22 -0.18
N VAL A 103 9.11 -9.81 0.47
CA VAL A 103 7.81 -9.73 -0.18
C VAL A 103 7.80 -8.72 -1.34
N PHE A 104 8.50 -7.58 -1.22
CA PHE A 104 8.65 -6.63 -2.32
C PHE A 104 9.36 -7.26 -3.53
N LEU A 105 10.33 -8.14 -3.29
CA LEU A 105 11.04 -8.89 -4.33
C LEU A 105 10.29 -10.16 -4.77
N CYS A 106 9.01 -10.29 -4.36
CA CYS A 106 8.16 -11.45 -4.58
C CYS A 106 8.71 -12.77 -4.00
N ASP A 107 9.61 -12.73 -3.03
CA ASP A 107 10.07 -13.90 -2.29
C ASP A 107 9.10 -14.20 -1.14
N MET A 108 8.27 -15.23 -1.33
CA MET A 108 7.27 -15.64 -0.35
C MET A 108 7.77 -16.72 0.61
N SER A 109 8.98 -17.28 0.41
CA SER A 109 9.55 -18.27 1.35
C SER A 109 9.90 -17.64 2.70
N VAL A 110 10.04 -16.30 2.76
CA VAL A 110 10.22 -15.56 4.02
C VAL A 110 9.12 -15.83 5.04
N PHE A 111 7.92 -16.21 4.61
CA PHE A 111 6.83 -16.57 5.51
C PHE A 111 7.06 -17.89 6.25
N ASP A 112 8.00 -18.74 5.81
CA ASP A 112 8.37 -19.99 6.49
C ASP A 112 8.86 -19.75 7.92
N ALA A 113 9.47 -18.60 8.17
CA ALA A 113 9.95 -18.22 9.51
C ALA A 113 8.82 -17.81 10.48
N TYR A 114 7.63 -17.48 9.97
CA TYR A 114 6.57 -16.84 10.77
C TYR A 114 5.21 -17.54 10.68
N MET A 115 5.00 -18.43 9.72
CA MET A 115 3.81 -19.25 9.59
C MET A 115 4.05 -20.66 10.12
N LYS A 116 2.96 -21.35 10.48
CA LYS A 116 3.06 -22.75 10.91
C LYS A 116 3.61 -23.64 9.78
N PRO A 117 4.44 -24.64 10.11
CA PRO A 117 4.92 -25.61 9.13
C PRO A 117 3.75 -26.44 8.58
N GLY A 118 3.90 -26.94 7.34
CA GLY A 118 2.89 -27.73 6.64
C GLY A 118 2.38 -27.07 5.35
N PRO A 119 1.46 -27.74 4.62
CA PRO A 119 0.90 -27.20 3.38
C PRO A 119 0.12 -25.92 3.66
N ARG A 120 0.45 -24.86 2.91
CA ARG A 120 -0.20 -23.55 3.04
C ARG A 120 -1.05 -23.27 1.82
N LYS A 121 -2.08 -22.48 2.06
CA LYS A 121 -2.95 -21.90 1.03
C LYS A 121 -2.68 -20.41 0.97
N GLN A 122 -2.99 -19.76 -0.14
CA GLN A 122 -2.92 -18.29 -0.19
C GLN A 122 -3.75 -17.63 0.91
N SER A 123 -4.84 -18.30 1.34
CA SER A 123 -5.69 -17.87 2.45
C SER A 123 -5.03 -17.86 3.83
N SER A 124 -3.82 -18.40 3.93
CA SER A 124 -2.97 -18.29 5.13
C SER A 124 -2.40 -16.88 5.29
N LEU A 125 -2.37 -16.05 4.24
CA LEU A 125 -1.99 -14.64 4.36
C LEU A 125 -3.08 -13.84 5.06
N PHE A 126 -2.67 -12.96 5.96
CA PHE A 126 -3.59 -12.07 6.65
C PHE A 126 -4.33 -11.20 5.63
N GLN A 127 -5.67 -11.27 5.63
CA GLN A 127 -6.53 -10.45 4.77
C GLN A 127 -6.23 -10.56 3.27
N TRP A 128 -5.80 -11.74 2.81
CA TRP A 128 -5.47 -12.04 1.42
C TRP A 128 -6.61 -11.69 0.45
N GLU A 129 -7.87 -11.81 0.87
CA GLU A 129 -9.06 -11.56 0.06
C GLU A 129 -9.20 -10.08 -0.36
N GLY A 130 -8.43 -9.19 0.27
CA GLY A 130 -8.32 -7.79 -0.12
C GLY A 130 -7.45 -7.56 -1.35
N SER A 131 -6.77 -8.57 -1.87
CA SER A 131 -5.89 -8.46 -3.04
C SER A 131 -6.58 -8.98 -4.29
N ARG A 132 -6.96 -8.10 -5.22
CA ARG A 132 -7.50 -8.49 -6.53
C ARG A 132 -6.55 -9.45 -7.26
N ALA A 133 -5.24 -9.26 -7.09
CA ALA A 133 -4.20 -10.09 -7.68
C ALA A 133 -4.22 -11.55 -7.19
N LEU A 134 -4.72 -11.81 -5.98
CA LEU A 134 -4.93 -13.16 -5.42
C LEU A 134 -6.31 -13.74 -5.75
N CYS A 135 -7.18 -12.93 -6.33
CA CYS A 135 -8.53 -13.29 -6.74
C CYS A 135 -8.66 -13.45 -8.26
N SER A 136 -7.57 -13.30 -9.02
CA SER A 136 -7.56 -13.36 -10.50
C SER A 136 -6.33 -14.15 -10.98
N PRO A 137 -6.27 -14.58 -12.26
CA PRO A 137 -5.14 -15.36 -12.76
C PRO A 137 -3.79 -14.65 -12.55
N PRO A 138 -2.69 -15.38 -12.28
CA PRO A 138 -2.59 -16.84 -12.16
C PRO A 138 -2.97 -17.37 -10.77
N ALA A 139 -3.32 -16.51 -9.81
CA ALA A 139 -3.62 -16.94 -8.44
C ALA A 139 -4.93 -17.71 -8.35
N CYS A 140 -5.97 -17.22 -9.01
CA CYS A 140 -7.30 -17.81 -9.00
C CYS A 140 -7.97 -17.59 -10.36
N ASN A 141 -8.39 -18.66 -11.03
CA ASN A 141 -8.93 -18.58 -12.40
C ASN A 141 -10.43 -18.24 -12.49
N ILE A 142 -11.03 -17.81 -11.38
CA ILE A 142 -12.47 -17.55 -11.28
C ILE A 142 -12.86 -16.18 -11.83
N PHE A 143 -12.05 -15.14 -11.57
CA PHE A 143 -12.39 -13.76 -11.94
C PHE A 143 -11.38 -13.17 -12.94
N PRO A 144 -11.85 -12.38 -13.93
CA PRO A 144 -10.97 -11.66 -14.85
C PRO A 144 -10.07 -10.63 -14.13
N ARG A 145 -8.88 -10.38 -14.69
CA ARG A 145 -7.91 -9.42 -14.13
C ARG A 145 -8.41 -7.98 -14.14
N ASP A 146 -9.20 -7.59 -15.13
CA ASP A 146 -9.63 -6.21 -15.34
C ASP A 146 -10.86 -5.81 -14.49
N GLN A 147 -11.47 -6.75 -13.78
CA GLN A 147 -12.66 -6.52 -12.96
C GLN A 147 -12.34 -6.15 -11.51
N ILE A 148 -13.23 -5.36 -10.92
CA ILE A 148 -13.24 -5.08 -9.49
C ILE A 148 -13.93 -6.24 -8.78
N ILE A 149 -13.20 -6.94 -7.90
CA ILE A 149 -13.67 -8.18 -7.29
C ILE A 149 -14.12 -7.92 -5.85
N PRO A 150 -15.38 -8.23 -5.48
CA PRO A 150 -15.82 -8.17 -4.10
C PRO A 150 -15.05 -9.16 -3.21
N GLN A 151 -14.52 -8.67 -2.09
CA GLN A 151 -13.71 -9.47 -1.16
C GLN A 151 -14.46 -10.72 -0.66
N ALA A 152 -15.77 -10.62 -0.44
CA ALA A 152 -16.59 -11.75 0.01
C ALA A 152 -16.65 -12.89 -1.04
N HIS A 153 -16.70 -12.54 -2.33
CA HIS A 153 -16.70 -13.54 -3.41
C HIS A 153 -15.32 -14.17 -3.56
N CYS A 154 -14.26 -13.37 -3.52
CA CYS A 154 -12.90 -13.89 -3.54
C CYS A 154 -12.65 -14.85 -2.37
N LYS A 155 -13.04 -14.45 -1.15
CA LYS A 155 -12.91 -15.29 0.03
C LYS A 155 -13.66 -16.61 -0.08
N LEU A 156 -14.80 -16.64 -0.77
CA LEU A 156 -15.59 -17.85 -0.93
C LEU A 156 -15.03 -18.78 -2.03
N LEU A 157 -14.49 -18.21 -3.11
CA LEU A 157 -14.22 -18.96 -4.34
C LEU A 157 -12.73 -19.21 -4.61
N CYS A 158 -11.82 -18.51 -3.94
CA CYS A 158 -10.37 -18.59 -4.18
C CYS A 158 -9.57 -19.02 -2.93
N ASP A 159 -10.21 -19.42 -1.82
CA ASP A 159 -9.50 -19.63 -0.54
C ASP A 159 -8.61 -20.88 -0.50
N GLN A 160 -8.87 -21.85 -1.39
CA GLN A 160 -8.16 -23.13 -1.44
C GLN A 160 -6.89 -23.11 -2.29
N GLU A 161 -6.60 -22.02 -2.99
CA GLU A 161 -5.45 -21.97 -3.90
C GLU A 161 -4.12 -22.18 -3.15
N PRO A 162 -3.17 -22.93 -3.74
CA PRO A 162 -1.92 -23.28 -3.07
C PRO A 162 -1.02 -22.05 -2.90
N PHE A 163 -0.21 -22.01 -1.84
CA PHE A 163 0.52 -20.79 -1.46
C PHE A 163 1.52 -20.30 -2.53
N GLU A 164 2.06 -21.21 -3.34
CA GLU A 164 3.02 -20.91 -4.42
C GLU A 164 2.43 -19.97 -5.48
N VAL A 165 1.09 -19.90 -5.60
CA VAL A 165 0.46 -18.97 -6.55
C VAL A 165 0.64 -17.50 -6.16
N VAL A 166 0.91 -17.21 -4.88
CA VAL A 166 1.13 -15.84 -4.39
C VAL A 166 2.37 -15.24 -5.04
N GLU A 167 3.47 -15.98 -5.03
CA GLU A 167 4.72 -15.59 -5.66
C GLU A 167 4.57 -15.49 -7.19
N LYS A 168 3.93 -16.49 -7.80
CA LYS A 168 3.64 -16.49 -9.25
C LYS A 168 2.83 -15.25 -9.65
N ALA A 169 1.79 -14.92 -8.89
CA ALA A 169 0.99 -13.73 -9.14
C ALA A 169 1.83 -12.46 -8.97
N CYS A 170 2.54 -12.30 -7.86
CA CYS A 170 3.38 -11.13 -7.57
C CYS A 170 4.32 -10.77 -8.74
N ARG A 171 5.02 -11.77 -9.28
CA ARG A 171 5.98 -11.58 -10.39
C ARG A 171 5.34 -11.09 -11.70
N THR A 172 4.02 -11.25 -11.87
CA THR A 172 3.29 -10.85 -13.10
C THR A 172 2.75 -9.42 -13.09
N TYR A 173 2.88 -8.69 -11.98
CA TYR A 173 2.40 -7.31 -11.87
C TYR A 173 3.58 -6.34 -11.90
N SER A 174 3.37 -5.15 -12.46
CA SER A 174 4.41 -4.11 -12.54
C SER A 174 4.56 -3.31 -11.25
N HIS A 175 3.57 -3.37 -10.35
CA HIS A 175 3.57 -2.67 -9.07
C HIS A 175 3.34 -3.66 -7.93
N VAL A 176 4.23 -3.64 -6.92
CA VAL A 176 4.04 -4.36 -5.66
C VAL A 176 3.73 -3.36 -4.56
N VAL A 177 2.52 -3.44 -4.02
CA VAL A 177 2.00 -2.48 -3.03
C VAL A 177 1.74 -3.18 -1.72
N LEU A 178 2.44 -2.78 -0.66
CA LEU A 178 2.28 -3.34 0.67
C LEU A 178 1.71 -2.27 1.60
N LYS A 179 0.65 -2.61 2.34
CA LYS A 179 0.09 -1.71 3.36
C LYS A 179 0.51 -2.13 4.74
N GLU A 180 1.20 -1.26 5.46
CA GLU A 180 1.76 -1.56 6.77
C GLU A 180 1.41 -0.55 7.85
N VAL A 181 1.21 -1.07 9.06
CA VAL A 181 0.89 -0.28 10.26
C VAL A 181 1.87 -0.47 11.41
N ARG A 182 2.86 -1.35 11.22
CA ARG A 182 3.78 -1.83 12.27
C ARG A 182 5.16 -1.18 12.25
N PHE A 183 5.35 -0.14 11.43
CA PHE A 183 6.55 0.69 11.42
C PHE A 183 6.32 1.98 12.20
N PHE A 184 7.03 2.14 13.32
CA PHE A 184 6.92 3.31 14.18
C PHE A 184 8.08 4.30 14.05
N ASN A 185 9.13 3.89 13.34
CA ASN A 185 10.32 4.69 13.12
C ASN A 185 10.73 4.55 11.64
N LEU A 186 10.85 5.68 10.94
CA LEU A 186 11.24 5.73 9.53
C LEU A 186 12.66 5.18 9.29
N GLN A 187 13.56 5.30 10.27
CA GLN A 187 14.96 4.84 10.15
C GLN A 187 15.06 3.33 9.86
N VAL A 188 14.08 2.55 10.32
CA VAL A 188 13.98 1.11 10.03
C VAL A 188 13.85 0.85 8.52
N LEU A 189 13.25 1.80 7.78
CA LEU A 189 13.03 1.72 6.33
C LEU A 189 14.19 2.30 5.51
N TYR A 190 15.18 2.96 6.14
CA TYR A 190 16.31 3.53 5.42
C TYR A 190 17.10 2.52 4.58
N PRO A 191 17.37 1.29 5.06
CA PRO A 191 18.00 0.28 4.22
C PRO A 191 17.19 -0.04 2.97
N LEU A 192 15.84 -0.09 3.07
CA LEU A 192 14.98 -0.39 1.93
C LEU A 192 14.89 0.78 0.94
N LEU A 193 14.90 2.01 1.44
CA LEU A 193 14.92 3.22 0.61
C LEU A 193 16.22 3.36 -0.20
N ARG A 194 17.32 2.79 0.30
CA ARG A 194 18.65 2.80 -0.33
C ARG A 194 18.98 1.54 -1.12
N ASP A 195 18.11 0.54 -1.08
CA ASP A 195 18.35 -0.74 -1.74
C ASP A 195 18.24 -0.58 -3.26
N PRO A 196 19.30 -0.85 -4.04
CA PRO A 196 19.26 -0.72 -5.49
C PRO A 196 18.31 -1.72 -6.16
N SER A 197 17.95 -2.83 -5.49
CA SER A 197 16.94 -3.76 -6.02
C SER A 197 15.51 -3.27 -5.84
N LEU A 198 15.29 -2.18 -5.09
CA LEU A 198 13.96 -1.64 -4.80
C LEU A 198 13.77 -0.22 -5.37
N ASN A 199 12.78 -0.09 -6.25
CA ASN A 199 12.20 1.21 -6.59
C ASN A 199 11.13 1.62 -5.56
N LEU A 200 11.53 1.74 -4.29
CA LEU A 200 10.62 1.95 -3.16
C LEU A 200 10.14 3.40 -3.05
N HIS A 201 8.82 3.58 -3.06
CA HIS A 201 8.10 4.81 -2.78
C HIS A 201 7.20 4.62 -1.57
N ILE A 202 7.15 5.60 -0.67
CA ILE A 202 6.29 5.56 0.52
C ILE A 202 5.10 6.49 0.30
N VAL A 203 3.89 5.98 0.53
CA VAL A 203 2.67 6.78 0.71
C VAL A 203 2.32 6.73 2.19
N HIS A 204 2.65 7.79 2.93
CA HIS A 204 2.40 7.88 4.36
C HIS A 204 1.03 8.51 4.62
N LEU A 205 0.13 7.74 5.23
CA LEU A 205 -1.19 8.18 5.60
C LEU A 205 -1.24 8.62 7.07
N VAL A 206 -1.65 9.86 7.30
CA VAL A 206 -1.97 10.40 8.63
C VAL A 206 -3.47 10.67 8.75
N ARG A 207 -3.98 10.67 9.99
CA ARG A 207 -5.39 10.90 10.30
C ARG A 207 -5.53 11.66 11.62
N ASP A 208 -6.63 12.40 11.77
CA ASP A 208 -6.95 13.11 13.01
C ASP A 208 -6.89 12.14 14.21
N PRO A 209 -6.03 12.38 15.21
CA PRO A 209 -5.90 11.52 16.38
C PRO A 209 -7.24 11.29 17.10
N ARG A 210 -8.17 12.24 17.07
CA ARG A 210 -9.51 12.12 17.66
C ARG A 210 -10.36 11.08 16.94
N ALA A 211 -10.27 11.05 15.61
CA ALA A 211 -10.92 10.03 14.78
C ALA A 211 -10.29 8.64 14.99
N VAL A 212 -8.94 8.59 15.09
CA VAL A 212 -8.20 7.34 15.38
C VAL A 212 -8.61 6.79 16.75
N PHE A 213 -8.61 7.62 17.79
CA PHE A 213 -8.98 7.23 19.15
C PHE A 213 -10.41 6.67 19.22
N ARG A 214 -11.40 7.41 18.69
CA ARG A 214 -12.79 6.92 18.59
C ARG A 214 -12.85 5.55 17.92
N SER A 215 -12.12 5.39 16.83
CA SER A 215 -12.15 4.13 16.09
C SER A 215 -11.47 2.99 16.86
N ARG A 216 -10.46 3.27 17.68
CA ARG A 216 -9.79 2.27 18.52
C ARG A 216 -10.67 1.81 19.68
N GLU A 217 -11.49 2.68 20.26
CA GLU A 217 -12.47 2.27 21.30
C GLU A 217 -13.44 1.20 20.80
N HIS A 218 -13.69 1.14 19.49
CA HIS A 218 -14.53 0.14 18.84
C HIS A 218 -13.77 -1.09 18.31
N THR A 219 -12.44 -1.14 18.47
CA THR A 219 -11.60 -2.26 17.98
C THR A 219 -10.61 -2.74 19.05
N THR A 220 -10.96 -2.60 20.33
CA THR A 220 -10.08 -2.93 21.45
C THR A 220 -9.67 -4.40 21.45
N ARG A 221 -10.59 -5.31 21.10
CA ARG A 221 -10.33 -6.76 21.09
C ARG A 221 -9.38 -7.14 19.96
N GLU A 222 -9.63 -6.63 18.76
CA GLU A 222 -8.87 -6.96 17.56
C GLU A 222 -7.47 -6.36 17.57
N LEU A 223 -7.25 -5.27 18.33
CA LEU A 223 -5.95 -4.63 18.50
C LEU A 223 -5.28 -4.98 19.82
N MET A 224 -5.78 -5.97 20.56
CA MET A 224 -5.28 -6.29 21.91
C MET A 224 -3.78 -6.65 21.88
N ILE A 225 -3.40 -7.58 21.00
CA ILE A 225 -2.00 -8.02 20.85
C ILE A 225 -1.12 -6.87 20.35
N ASP A 226 -1.56 -6.13 19.32
CA ASP A 226 -0.81 -4.98 18.82
C ASP A 226 -0.58 -3.95 19.94
N SER A 227 -1.61 -3.67 20.74
CA SER A 227 -1.55 -2.72 21.84
C SER A 227 -0.60 -3.19 22.95
N GLN A 228 -0.56 -4.49 23.24
CA GLN A 228 0.38 -5.08 24.18
C GLN A 228 1.84 -4.92 23.69
N ILE A 229 2.12 -5.25 22.43
CA ILE A 229 3.47 -5.11 21.83
C ILE A 229 3.93 -3.64 21.84
N VAL A 230 3.00 -2.70 21.60
CA VAL A 230 3.28 -1.25 21.58
C VAL A 230 3.49 -0.68 22.98
N MET A 231 2.64 -1.04 23.95
CA MET A 231 2.70 -0.51 25.31
C MET A 231 3.71 -1.23 26.20
N GLN A 232 4.16 -2.42 25.80
CA GLN A 232 5.21 -3.19 26.47
C GLN A 232 4.88 -3.41 27.96
N GLN A 233 5.90 -3.23 28.82
CA GLN A 233 5.81 -3.37 30.28
C GLN A 233 4.97 -2.26 30.94
N HIS A 234 4.73 -1.13 30.24
CA HIS A 234 3.92 -0.04 30.79
C HIS A 234 2.45 -0.45 30.91
N LEU A 235 1.98 -1.42 30.12
CA LEU A 235 0.60 -1.90 30.17
C LEU A 235 0.18 -2.32 31.59
N GLN A 236 1.05 -3.03 32.31
CA GLN A 236 0.77 -3.53 33.66
C GLN A 236 0.84 -2.42 34.73
N LYS A 237 1.57 -1.34 34.46
CA LYS A 237 1.76 -0.21 35.38
C LYS A 237 0.66 0.86 35.25
N LEU A 238 -0.05 0.88 34.12
CA LEU A 238 -1.07 1.87 33.82
C LEU A 238 -2.46 1.40 34.27
N LYS A 239 -3.23 2.34 34.84
CA LYS A 239 -4.66 2.12 35.08
C LYS A 239 -5.38 1.88 33.75
N LYS A 240 -6.42 1.03 33.75
CA LYS A 240 -7.12 0.62 32.52
C LYS A 240 -7.66 1.81 31.73
N GLU A 241 -8.15 2.85 32.41
CA GLU A 241 -8.65 4.09 31.82
C GLU A 241 -7.57 4.93 31.12
N ASP A 242 -6.29 4.74 31.46
CA ASP A 242 -5.17 5.50 30.92
C ASP A 242 -4.52 4.81 29.71
N GLN A 243 -4.70 3.50 29.58
CA GLN A 243 -4.10 2.69 28.50
C GLN A 243 -4.44 3.19 27.09
N PRO A 244 -5.70 3.57 26.75
CA PRO A 244 -6.01 4.09 25.41
C PRO A 244 -5.27 5.40 25.09
N TYR A 245 -5.08 6.27 26.09
CA TYR A 245 -4.36 7.53 25.93
C TYR A 245 -2.86 7.30 25.78
N TYR A 246 -2.28 6.38 26.54
CA TYR A 246 -0.88 6.01 26.39
C TYR A 246 -0.60 5.39 25.02
N ALA A 247 -1.47 4.50 24.53
CA ALA A 247 -1.37 3.98 23.16
C ALA A 247 -1.41 5.11 22.12
N MET A 248 -2.29 6.10 22.29
CA MET A 248 -2.31 7.28 21.41
C MET A 248 -1.07 8.14 21.54
N GLN A 249 -0.48 8.28 22.73
CA GLN A 249 0.78 8.99 22.93
C GLN A 249 1.89 8.36 22.07
N VAL A 250 2.05 7.03 22.13
CA VAL A 250 3.05 6.31 21.33
C VAL A 250 2.78 6.47 19.83
N ILE A 251 1.52 6.34 19.40
CA ILE A 251 1.14 6.51 17.99
C ILE A 251 1.43 7.94 17.52
N CYS A 252 0.96 8.96 18.25
CA CYS A 252 1.14 10.37 17.88
C CYS A 252 2.61 10.77 17.86
N GLN A 253 3.39 10.33 18.85
CA GLN A 253 4.83 10.57 18.92
C GLN A 253 5.55 9.91 17.74
N SER A 254 5.20 8.67 17.40
CA SER A 254 5.75 7.97 16.23
C SER A 254 5.47 8.72 14.91
N GLN A 255 4.24 9.22 14.70
CA GLN A 255 3.92 10.00 13.49
C GLN A 255 4.74 11.30 13.41
N LEU A 256 4.93 11.97 14.55
CA LEU A 256 5.75 13.17 14.68
C LEU A 256 7.23 12.88 14.34
N GLU A 257 7.78 11.79 14.87
CA GLU A 257 9.16 11.37 14.62
C GLU A 257 9.39 10.93 13.18
N ILE A 258 8.46 10.16 12.60
CA ILE A 258 8.51 9.79 11.17
C ILE A 258 8.53 11.05 10.32
N TYR A 259 7.63 12.01 10.54
CA TYR A 259 7.60 13.27 9.79
C TYR A 259 8.94 14.01 9.86
N LYS A 260 9.50 14.19 11.07
CA LYS A 260 10.80 14.84 11.25
C LYS A 260 11.93 14.09 10.54
N ALA A 261 11.92 12.77 10.61
CA ALA A 261 12.92 11.94 9.95
C ALA A 261 12.87 12.03 8.41
N VAL A 262 11.70 12.30 7.81
CA VAL A 262 11.57 12.57 6.37
C VAL A 262 12.28 13.87 5.99
N GLN A 263 12.15 14.92 6.81
CA GLN A 263 12.78 16.21 6.53
C GLN A 263 14.30 16.09 6.48
N SER A 264 14.88 15.24 7.34
CA SER A 264 16.31 14.94 7.35
C SER A 264 16.79 14.00 6.23
N LEU A 265 15.90 13.47 5.38
CA LEU A 265 16.31 12.65 4.24
C LEU A 265 17.02 13.48 3.16
N PRO A 266 18.03 12.92 2.46
CA PRO A 266 18.55 13.51 1.23
C PRO A 266 17.44 13.76 0.21
N LYS A 267 17.55 14.83 -0.58
CA LYS A 267 16.53 15.26 -1.57
C LYS A 267 16.03 14.12 -2.46
N ALA A 268 16.94 13.28 -2.96
CA ALA A 268 16.61 12.12 -3.80
C ALA A 268 15.75 11.07 -3.09
N LEU A 269 15.96 10.83 -1.80
CA LEU A 269 15.11 9.90 -1.01
C LEU A 269 13.82 10.57 -0.55
N ARG A 270 13.85 11.89 -0.29
CA ARG A 270 12.66 12.65 0.08
C ARG A 270 11.61 12.65 -1.02
N GLN A 271 12.03 12.70 -2.29
CA GLN A 271 11.17 12.52 -3.48
C GLN A 271 10.45 11.17 -3.56
N ARG A 272 10.91 10.17 -2.82
CA ARG A 272 10.27 8.86 -2.67
C ARG A 272 9.29 8.83 -1.49
N TYR A 273 8.82 9.98 -1.02
CA TYR A 273 7.88 10.10 0.08
C TYR A 273 6.68 11.00 -0.23
N LEU A 274 5.47 10.46 -0.14
CA LEU A 274 4.23 11.20 -0.28
C LEU A 274 3.43 11.17 1.02
N LEU A 275 3.25 12.33 1.66
CA LEU A 275 2.38 12.48 2.81
C LEU A 275 0.94 12.77 2.36
N VAL A 276 0.00 11.99 2.91
CA VAL A 276 -1.44 12.08 2.63
C VAL A 276 -2.20 12.19 3.94
N ARG A 277 -3.05 13.20 4.06
CA ARG A 277 -3.96 13.36 5.19
C ARG A 277 -5.32 12.76 4.83
N TYR A 278 -5.80 11.84 5.65
CA TYR A 278 -7.03 11.09 5.40
C TYR A 278 -8.23 12.00 5.20
N GLU A 279 -8.30 13.10 5.95
CA GLU A 279 -9.41 14.06 5.87
C GLU A 279 -9.46 14.78 4.51
N ASP A 280 -8.31 15.09 3.90
CA ASP A 280 -8.26 15.65 2.55
C ASP A 280 -8.66 14.60 1.50
N LEU A 281 -8.20 13.35 1.70
CA LEU A 281 -8.58 12.22 0.86
C LEU A 281 -10.09 11.99 0.84
N VAL A 282 -10.78 12.02 1.97
CA VAL A 282 -12.23 11.78 1.99
C VAL A 282 -13.05 13.01 1.58
N ARG A 283 -12.47 14.21 1.65
CA ARG A 283 -13.11 15.45 1.18
C ARG A 283 -13.10 15.54 -0.36
N ASP A 284 -11.99 15.15 -0.99
CA ASP A 284 -11.88 15.06 -2.45
C ASP A 284 -11.21 13.73 -2.88
N PRO A 285 -11.98 12.63 -2.88
CA PRO A 285 -11.42 11.30 -3.11
C PRO A 285 -10.91 11.10 -4.53
N LEU A 286 -11.50 11.75 -5.53
CA LEU A 286 -11.05 11.61 -6.91
C LEU A 286 -9.72 12.33 -7.12
N ALA A 287 -9.59 13.60 -6.70
CA ALA A 287 -8.34 14.34 -6.87
C ALA A 287 -7.19 13.73 -6.06
N GLN A 288 -7.44 13.34 -4.81
CA GLN A 288 -6.39 12.75 -3.97
C GLN A 288 -5.98 11.35 -4.45
N THR A 289 -6.90 10.55 -4.98
CA THR A 289 -6.55 9.26 -5.62
C THR A 289 -5.73 9.49 -6.89
N ALA A 290 -6.14 10.44 -7.74
CA ALA A 290 -5.39 10.81 -8.95
C ALA A 290 -3.94 11.25 -8.60
N ARG A 291 -3.78 12.05 -7.54
CA ARG A 291 -2.46 12.47 -7.03
C ARG A 291 -1.61 11.29 -6.58
N MET A 292 -2.17 10.36 -5.81
CA MET A 292 -1.45 9.16 -5.36
C MET A 292 -1.06 8.24 -6.52
N TYR A 293 -1.95 8.07 -7.50
CA TYR A 293 -1.66 7.26 -8.69
C TYR A 293 -0.59 7.89 -9.56
N LYS A 294 -0.65 9.21 -9.81
CA LYS A 294 0.39 9.94 -10.54
C LYS A 294 1.75 9.79 -9.87
N TYR A 295 1.79 9.92 -8.55
CA TYR A 295 3.01 9.71 -7.76
C TYR A 295 3.56 8.27 -7.90
N ALA A 296 2.66 7.28 -7.93
CA ALA A 296 3.01 5.87 -8.12
C ALA A 296 3.05 5.43 -9.59
N GLY A 297 3.13 6.32 -10.57
CA GLY A 297 3.21 5.95 -11.99
C GLY A 297 2.00 5.18 -12.55
N LEU A 298 0.85 5.19 -11.87
CA LEU A 298 -0.37 4.48 -12.25
C LEU A 298 -1.33 5.39 -13.04
N LYS A 299 -2.07 4.78 -13.97
CA LYS A 299 -3.16 5.46 -14.69
C LYS A 299 -4.45 5.38 -13.89
N PHE A 300 -5.17 6.48 -13.72
CA PHE A 300 -6.47 6.43 -13.04
C PHE A 300 -7.60 6.05 -14.00
N LEU A 301 -7.83 4.75 -14.15
CA LEU A 301 -8.80 4.20 -15.11
C LEU A 301 -10.25 4.64 -14.81
N PRO A 302 -11.11 4.87 -15.83
CA PRO A 302 -12.48 5.31 -15.62
C PRO A 302 -13.30 4.43 -14.67
N GLN A 303 -13.16 3.10 -14.77
CA GLN A 303 -13.84 2.17 -13.88
C GLN A 303 -13.44 2.34 -12.40
N LEU A 304 -12.17 2.65 -12.14
CA LEU A 304 -11.68 2.92 -10.79
C LEU A 304 -12.18 4.28 -10.29
N GLN A 305 -12.25 5.29 -11.15
CA GLN A 305 -12.84 6.59 -10.80
C GLN A 305 -14.29 6.43 -10.32
N THR A 306 -15.10 5.68 -11.09
CA THR A 306 -16.49 5.36 -10.72
C THR A 306 -16.56 4.58 -9.40
N TRP A 307 -15.70 3.58 -9.22
CA TRP A 307 -15.66 2.81 -7.98
C TRP A 307 -15.27 3.66 -6.76
N VAL A 308 -14.26 4.54 -6.89
CA VAL A 308 -13.86 5.49 -5.83
C VAL A 308 -15.01 6.44 -5.49
N HIS A 309 -15.69 6.98 -6.50
CA HIS A 309 -16.86 7.82 -6.31
C HIS A 309 -17.94 7.09 -5.48
N ASN A 310 -18.25 5.84 -5.84
CA ASN A 310 -19.31 5.07 -5.20
C ASN A 310 -18.95 4.61 -3.78
N ILE A 311 -17.72 4.13 -3.55
CA ILE A 311 -17.33 3.58 -2.25
C ILE A 311 -17.24 4.67 -1.15
N THR A 312 -16.99 5.92 -1.54
CA THR A 312 -16.89 7.07 -0.61
C THR A 312 -18.22 7.78 -0.35
N ARG A 313 -19.27 7.49 -1.14
CA ARG A 313 -20.61 8.08 -1.04
C ARG A 313 -21.71 7.08 -0.69
N GLY A 314 -21.35 5.90 -0.19
CA GLY A 314 -22.31 4.90 0.28
C GLY A 314 -23.14 5.39 1.48
N LYS A 315 -24.25 4.71 1.76
CA LYS A 315 -25.12 5.03 2.91
C LYS A 315 -24.59 4.40 4.21
N GLY A 316 -24.69 5.13 5.32
CA GLY A 316 -24.40 4.66 6.67
C GLY A 316 -22.93 4.70 7.10
N MET A 317 -22.68 4.27 8.35
CA MET A 317 -21.34 4.23 8.96
C MET A 317 -20.60 2.89 8.75
N GLY A 318 -21.29 1.91 8.15
CA GLY A 318 -20.87 0.52 7.87
C GLY A 318 -20.65 -0.38 9.09
N LYS A 319 -20.64 -1.71 8.84
CA LYS A 319 -20.94 -2.73 9.87
C LYS A 319 -19.71 -3.31 10.60
N HIS A 320 -18.56 -3.44 9.92
CA HIS A 320 -17.35 -4.02 10.50
C HIS A 320 -16.15 -3.07 10.40
N ALA A 321 -15.29 -3.06 11.42
CA ALA A 321 -14.21 -2.09 11.52
C ALA A 321 -13.10 -2.28 10.47
N PHE A 322 -12.90 -3.51 9.96
CA PHE A 322 -11.81 -3.85 9.04
C PHE A 322 -12.22 -3.93 7.57
N TYR A 323 -13.52 -3.83 7.27
CA TYR A 323 -14.06 -3.91 5.92
C TYR A 323 -14.10 -2.53 5.25
N THR A 324 -13.64 -2.49 4.01
CA THR A 324 -13.75 -1.33 3.12
C THR A 324 -15.02 -1.49 2.28
N ASN A 325 -16.18 -1.23 2.87
CA ASN A 325 -17.46 -1.17 2.16
C ASN A 325 -17.90 0.29 1.94
N ALA A 326 -18.85 0.49 1.03
CA ALA A 326 -19.36 1.82 0.70
C ALA A 326 -19.98 2.50 1.93
N ARG A 327 -19.51 3.72 2.25
CA ARG A 327 -19.94 4.55 3.40
C ARG A 327 -19.77 6.02 3.05
N ASN A 328 -20.44 6.92 3.77
CA ASN A 328 -20.14 8.35 3.67
C ASN A 328 -18.81 8.63 4.40
N ALA A 329 -17.73 8.67 3.64
CA ALA A 329 -16.38 8.75 4.19
C ALA A 329 -16.12 10.07 4.95
N LEU A 330 -16.73 11.17 4.50
CA LEU A 330 -16.66 12.46 5.18
C LEU A 330 -17.31 12.41 6.56
N ASN A 331 -18.55 11.90 6.65
CA ASN A 331 -19.23 11.75 7.94
C ASN A 331 -18.46 10.81 8.88
N VAL A 332 -17.93 9.71 8.37
CA VAL A 332 -17.11 8.78 9.18
C VAL A 332 -15.83 9.44 9.70
N SER A 333 -15.22 10.34 8.92
CA SER A 333 -14.02 11.08 9.36
C SER A 333 -14.30 12.04 10.52
N GLN A 334 -15.52 12.60 10.57
CA GLN A 334 -15.91 13.58 11.59
C GLN A 334 -16.68 12.98 12.77
N ALA A 335 -16.97 11.68 12.76
CA ALA A 335 -17.83 11.03 13.75
C ALA A 335 -17.39 11.19 15.21
N TRP A 336 -16.12 11.47 15.45
CA TRP A 336 -15.60 11.76 16.78
C TRP A 336 -16.21 13.03 17.40
N ARG A 337 -16.65 13.98 16.58
CA ARG A 337 -17.21 15.26 17.02
C ARG A 337 -18.49 15.11 17.84
N TRP A 338 -19.36 14.17 17.48
CA TRP A 338 -20.62 13.97 18.18
C TRP A 338 -20.65 12.70 19.05
N SER A 339 -19.76 11.74 18.80
CA SER A 339 -19.81 10.46 19.53
C SER A 339 -18.86 10.36 20.73
N LEU A 340 -17.85 11.23 20.83
CA LEU A 340 -16.95 11.25 21.98
C LEU A 340 -17.35 12.35 22.96
N PRO A 341 -17.38 12.07 24.28
CA PRO A 341 -17.47 13.12 25.29
C PRO A 341 -16.31 14.11 25.17
N TYR A 342 -16.59 15.40 25.42
CA TYR A 342 -15.60 16.46 25.28
C TYR A 342 -14.40 16.26 26.21
N GLU A 343 -14.59 15.70 27.40
CA GLU A 343 -13.52 15.43 28.37
C GLU A 343 -12.48 14.46 27.79
N LYS A 344 -12.94 13.41 27.08
CA LYS A 344 -12.06 12.46 26.39
C LYS A 344 -11.30 13.15 25.27
N VAL A 345 -11.98 13.99 24.48
CA VAL A 345 -11.36 14.76 23.39
C VAL A 345 -10.31 15.72 23.94
N SER A 346 -10.64 16.49 24.96
CA SER A 346 -9.74 17.45 25.62
C SER A 346 -8.50 16.74 26.17
N ARG A 347 -8.68 15.60 26.86
CA ARG A 347 -7.56 14.79 27.35
C ARG A 347 -6.68 14.27 26.22
N LEU A 348 -7.26 13.74 25.16
CA LEU A 348 -6.52 13.26 23.99
C LEU A 348 -5.77 14.37 23.28
N GLN A 349 -6.38 15.55 23.12
CA GLN A 349 -5.72 16.73 22.52
C GLN A 349 -4.50 17.15 23.32
N LYS A 350 -4.49 17.01 24.64
CA LYS A 350 -3.29 17.26 25.46
C LYS A 350 -2.18 16.27 25.12
N VAL A 351 -2.52 14.99 24.97
CA VAL A 351 -1.57 13.92 24.65
C VAL A 351 -0.98 14.05 23.24
N CYS A 352 -1.80 14.39 22.25
CA CYS A 352 -1.40 14.45 20.84
C CYS A 352 -1.17 15.88 20.32
N ARG A 353 -1.09 16.89 21.20
CA ARG A 353 -1.06 18.32 20.82
C ARG A 353 -0.03 18.63 19.74
N ASN A 354 1.22 18.20 19.94
CA ASN A 354 2.32 18.51 19.03
C ASN A 354 2.09 17.90 17.65
N THR A 355 1.66 16.64 17.59
CA THR A 355 1.33 15.94 16.35
C THR A 355 0.14 16.58 15.65
N MET A 356 -0.90 16.96 16.40
CA MET A 356 -2.07 17.63 15.86
C MET A 356 -1.71 18.97 15.21
N ASN A 357 -0.95 19.81 15.92
CA ASN A 357 -0.49 21.10 15.41
C ASN A 357 0.35 20.93 14.14
N LEU A 358 1.30 19.98 14.15
CA LEU A 358 2.18 19.72 13.01
C LEU A 358 1.42 19.25 11.76
N LEU A 359 0.45 18.34 11.94
CA LEU A 359 -0.32 17.76 10.84
C LEU A 359 -1.55 18.61 10.45
N GLY A 360 -1.65 19.81 11.02
CA GLY A 360 -2.63 20.80 10.63
C GLY A 360 -4.04 20.57 11.18
N TYR A 361 -4.18 19.91 12.33
CA TYR A 361 -5.44 19.68 13.04
C TYR A 361 -5.67 20.71 14.13
N HIS A 362 -6.68 21.57 13.98
CA HIS A 362 -7.05 22.54 15.00
C HIS A 362 -7.72 21.87 16.21
N LEU A 363 -7.31 22.32 17.40
CA LEU A 363 -7.89 21.87 18.67
C LEU A 363 -9.25 22.53 18.88
N VAL A 364 -10.17 21.79 19.52
CA VAL A 364 -11.42 22.35 20.02
C VAL A 364 -11.27 22.70 21.51
N THR A 365 -11.86 23.80 21.93
CA THR A 365 -11.76 24.35 23.29
C THR A 365 -13.05 24.24 24.10
N SER A 366 -14.14 23.83 23.46
CA SER A 366 -15.43 23.56 24.09
C SER A 366 -16.20 22.43 23.41
N GLU A 367 -17.19 21.87 24.12
CA GLU A 367 -18.13 20.89 23.54
C GLU A 367 -18.92 21.50 22.37
N GLN A 368 -19.24 22.79 22.43
CA GLN A 368 -19.93 23.51 21.37
C GLN A 368 -19.08 23.58 20.09
N GLU A 369 -17.80 23.93 20.19
CA GLU A 369 -16.87 23.91 19.06
C GLU A 369 -16.70 22.48 18.50
N GLN A 370 -16.59 21.49 19.39
CA GLN A 370 -16.49 20.09 19.00
C GLN A 370 -17.66 19.68 18.11
N LYS A 371 -18.90 19.94 18.55
CA LYS A 371 -20.12 19.51 17.86
C LYS A 371 -20.47 20.36 16.63
N ASN A 372 -19.88 21.55 16.48
CA ASN A 372 -20.13 22.43 15.33
C ASN A 372 -19.47 21.89 14.04
N LEU A 373 -20.22 21.12 13.24
CA LEU A 373 -19.73 20.54 11.98
C LEU A 373 -19.38 21.57 10.89
N SER A 374 -19.88 22.80 11.01
CA SER A 374 -19.54 23.90 10.10
C SER A 374 -18.16 24.49 10.38
N LEU A 375 -17.59 24.27 11.57
CA LEU A 375 -16.25 24.72 11.92
C LEU A 375 -15.20 23.86 11.20
N ASN A 376 -14.39 24.47 10.33
CA ASN A 376 -13.28 23.76 9.70
C ASN A 376 -12.12 23.59 10.71
N LEU A 377 -11.86 22.34 11.13
CA LEU A 377 -10.77 22.00 12.04
C LEU A 377 -9.50 21.54 11.33
N LEU A 378 -9.42 21.76 10.02
CA LEU A 378 -8.23 21.50 9.21
C LEU A 378 -7.67 22.81 8.72
N SER A 379 -6.40 23.05 9.00
CA SER A 379 -5.65 24.11 8.33
C SER A 379 -5.54 23.83 6.83
N THR A 380 -5.34 24.90 6.04
CA THR A 380 -5.04 24.87 4.60
C THR A 380 -3.68 24.24 4.26
N TRP A 381 -3.06 23.58 5.24
CA TRP A 381 -1.81 22.86 5.15
C TRP A 381 -1.76 21.95 3.92
N SER A 382 -0.79 22.21 3.04
CA SER A 382 -0.40 21.32 1.95
C SER A 382 0.81 20.48 2.39
N PRO A 383 0.66 19.16 2.57
CA PRO A 383 1.80 18.28 2.87
C PRO A 383 2.90 18.34 1.80
N TYR A 384 2.55 18.74 0.58
CA TYR A 384 3.48 18.80 -0.55
C TYR A 384 4.43 19.99 -0.43
N GLU A 385 3.96 21.16 0.02
CA GLU A 385 4.79 22.36 0.09
C GLU A 385 5.87 22.23 1.17
N GLN A 386 5.57 21.63 2.34
CA GLN A 386 6.55 21.54 3.43
C GLN A 386 7.53 20.37 3.35
N VAL A 387 7.25 19.31 2.59
CA VAL A 387 8.25 18.24 2.35
C VAL A 387 9.20 18.62 1.21
N TYR A 388 8.76 19.49 0.30
CA TYR A 388 9.49 19.77 -0.94
C TYR A 388 9.99 21.21 -1.09
N GLN A 389 9.57 22.17 -0.24
CA GLN A 389 10.17 23.51 -0.17
C GLN A 389 11.13 23.61 1.02
N GLU A 390 12.39 23.29 0.72
CA GLU A 390 13.62 23.85 1.31
C GLU A 390 14.77 23.31 0.43
N GLY A 391 15.24 24.15 -0.51
CA GLY A 391 16.33 23.86 -1.45
C GLY A 391 15.96 24.03 -2.91
#